data_AF-A0A950RKF6-F1
#
_entry.id   AF-A0A950RKF6-F1
#
_cell.length_a   1.000
_cell.length_b   1.000
_cell.length_c   1.000
_cell.angle_alpha   90.00
_cell.angle_beta   90.00
_cell.angle_gamma   90.00
#
_symmetry.space_group_name_H-M   'P 1'
#
loop_
_entity.id
_entity.type
_entity.pdbx_description
1 polymer ?
#
loop_
_entity_poly.entity_id
_entity_poly.type
_entity_poly.pdbx_seq_one_letter_code
_entity_poly.pdbx_strand_id
1 'polypeptide(L)'
;MEPGLYQFLENASPYLIGWSFLFTLITTVRIVFKVRRGVLQLPDNAILTELAGLPLAVLLSVSFVRAVLAADWISILLFLWWGPGFVATLVTLLIARLRRRRIDWHPVRYLISYLCKLNYLAFMVVFFRFAMPGMIFAFSVWIINDQYEKAFMSLDADRTRRTFHDFWLPRLLYPAGLLVPYFYPRMSYRWFDLLYGTVLLVLWVSGLAYIRKKGRFFALPRDPTLLRNMIYFPRLRVQGAPAAESPQPVVQAGLPGESSGPGGDRHDERAHVG
;
A
#
# COMPACT_ATOMS: atom_id res chain seq x y z
N MET A 1 11.28 -13.50 25.61
CA MET A 1 10.50 -14.09 24.49
C MET A 1 9.89 -15.40 24.94
N GLU A 2 8.63 -15.34 25.35
CA GLU A 2 7.78 -16.46 25.75
C GLU A 2 7.28 -17.20 24.49
N PRO A 3 7.72 -18.45 24.20
CA PRO A 3 7.40 -19.14 22.95
C PRO A 3 5.91 -19.35 22.71
N GLY A 4 5.10 -19.45 23.78
CA GLY A 4 3.66 -19.67 23.70
C GLY A 4 2.90 -18.50 23.07
N LEU A 5 3.42 -17.27 23.13
CA LEU A 5 2.87 -16.11 22.41
C LEU A 5 2.92 -16.31 20.90
N TYR A 6 4.07 -16.77 20.40
CA TYR A 6 4.28 -16.95 18.98
C TYR A 6 3.61 -18.23 18.45
N GLN A 7 3.58 -19.28 19.27
CA GLN A 7 2.83 -20.50 18.94
C GLN A 7 1.33 -20.22 18.81
N PHE A 8 0.78 -19.32 19.63
CA PHE A 8 -0.60 -18.88 19.48
C PHE A 8 -0.86 -18.23 18.11
N LEU A 9 0.03 -17.37 17.63
CA LEU A 9 -0.07 -16.77 16.31
C LEU A 9 0.07 -17.84 15.21
N GLU A 10 1.04 -18.75 15.33
CA GLU A 10 1.22 -19.86 14.39
C GLU A 10 -0.03 -20.73 14.30
N ASN A 11 -0.65 -21.07 15.42
CA ASN A 11 -1.90 -21.83 15.44
C ASN A 11 -3.06 -21.08 14.76
N ALA A 12 -3.02 -19.74 14.76
CA ALA A 12 -4.01 -18.90 14.09
C ALA A 12 -3.71 -18.67 12.60
N SER A 13 -2.51 -19.02 12.12
CA SER A 13 -2.08 -18.74 10.75
C SER A 13 -2.99 -19.35 9.68
N PRO A 14 -3.57 -20.57 9.82
CA PRO A 14 -4.49 -21.11 8.82
C PRO A 14 -5.71 -20.22 8.58
N TYR A 15 -6.25 -19.62 9.65
CA TYR A 15 -7.38 -18.71 9.55
C TYR A 15 -6.99 -17.40 8.87
N LEU A 16 -5.79 -16.87 9.15
CA LEU A 16 -5.27 -15.67 8.49
C LEU A 16 -5.02 -15.89 6.99
N ILE A 17 -4.52 -17.06 6.62
CA ILE A 17 -4.31 -17.45 5.23
C ILE A 17 -5.66 -17.58 4.52
N GLY A 18 -6.62 -18.29 5.13
CA GLY A 18 -7.98 -18.42 4.59
C GLY A 18 -8.69 -17.06 4.41
N TRP A 19 -8.54 -16.15 5.38
CA TRP A 19 -9.05 -14.79 5.27
C TRP A 19 -8.42 -14.02 4.11
N SER A 20 -7.10 -14.11 3.97
CA SER A 20 -6.37 -13.48 2.87
C SER A 20 -6.78 -14.07 1.51
N PHE A 21 -7.03 -15.38 1.45
CA PHE A 21 -7.52 -16.05 0.25
C PHE A 21 -8.90 -15.54 -0.16
N LEU A 22 -9.84 -15.41 0.79
CA LEU A 22 -11.16 -14.82 0.53
C LEU A 22 -11.05 -13.41 -0.06
N PHE A 23 -10.20 -12.56 0.52
CA PHE A 23 -9.96 -11.22 -0.02
C PHE A 23 -9.29 -11.23 -1.39
N THR A 24 -8.41 -12.20 -1.67
CA THR A 24 -7.83 -12.38 -3.01
C THR A 24 -8.91 -12.72 -4.04
N LEU A 25 -9.89 -13.56 -3.69
CA LEU A 25 -11.02 -13.86 -4.57
C LEU A 25 -11.89 -12.61 -4.82
N ILE A 26 -12.24 -11.87 -3.76
CA ILE A 26 -13.01 -10.61 -3.87
C ILE A 26 -12.28 -9.60 -4.76
N THR A 27 -10.98 -9.42 -4.54
CA THR A 27 -10.13 -8.52 -5.34
C THR A 27 -10.10 -8.97 -6.80
N THR A 28 -9.94 -10.28 -7.06
CA THR A 28 -9.92 -10.83 -8.42
C THR A 28 -11.24 -10.58 -9.14
N VAL A 29 -12.36 -10.83 -8.49
CA VAL A 29 -13.70 -10.54 -9.04
C VAL A 29 -13.83 -9.05 -9.39
N ARG A 30 -13.41 -8.15 -8.50
CA ARG A 30 -13.43 -6.70 -8.75
C ARG A 30 -12.55 -6.29 -9.93
N ILE A 31 -11.36 -6.87 -10.06
CA ILE A 31 -10.45 -6.63 -11.19
C ILE A 31 -11.09 -7.10 -12.49
N VAL A 32 -11.68 -8.30 -12.52
CA VAL A 32 -12.37 -8.82 -13.71
C VAL A 32 -13.52 -7.91 -14.12
N PHE A 33 -14.36 -7.46 -13.18
CA PHE A 33 -15.46 -6.52 -13.48
C PHE A 33 -14.94 -5.18 -14.00
N LYS A 34 -13.88 -4.63 -13.40
CA LYS A 34 -13.23 -3.40 -13.85
C LYS A 34 -12.76 -3.54 -15.30
N VAL A 35 -12.04 -4.62 -15.61
CA VAL A 35 -11.51 -4.89 -16.96
C VAL A 35 -12.64 -5.06 -17.97
N ARG A 36 -13.69 -5.83 -17.64
CA ARG A 36 -14.86 -6.03 -18.51
C ARG A 36 -15.60 -4.72 -18.82
N ARG A 37 -15.61 -3.77 -17.89
CA ARG A 37 -16.21 -2.43 -18.08
C ARG A 37 -15.28 -1.44 -18.79
N GLY A 38 -14.07 -1.84 -19.18
CA GLY A 38 -13.09 -0.96 -19.82
C GLY A 38 -12.56 0.15 -18.90
N VAL A 39 -12.74 0.04 -17.58
CA VAL A 39 -12.29 1.05 -16.62
C VAL A 39 -10.78 0.92 -16.43
N LEU A 40 -10.03 2.01 -16.66
CA LEU A 40 -8.57 1.97 -16.58
C LEU A 40 -8.03 1.96 -15.15
N GLN A 41 -8.63 2.74 -14.24
CA GLN A 41 -8.22 2.89 -12.84
C GLN A 41 -9.45 3.06 -11.94
N LEU A 42 -9.38 2.54 -10.73
CA LEU A 42 -10.36 2.76 -9.68
C LEU A 42 -9.68 3.41 -8.47
N PRO A 43 -10.39 4.30 -7.74
CA PRO A 43 -9.86 4.85 -6.51
C PRO A 43 -9.62 3.74 -5.50
N ASP A 44 -8.60 3.95 -4.66
CA ASP A 44 -8.24 3.01 -3.62
C ASP A 44 -9.37 2.89 -2.59
N ASN A 45 -9.83 1.66 -2.33
CA ASN A 45 -10.78 1.40 -1.27
C ASN A 45 -10.02 1.08 0.03
N ALA A 46 -9.67 2.11 0.78
CA ALA A 46 -8.94 1.97 2.03
C ALA A 46 -9.64 0.98 3.00
N ILE A 47 -10.98 0.97 3.06
CA ILE A 47 -11.71 0.07 3.96
C ILE A 47 -11.45 -1.39 3.59
N LEU A 48 -11.58 -1.75 2.31
CA LEU A 48 -11.35 -3.13 1.89
C LEU A 48 -9.89 -3.55 2.12
N THR A 49 -8.94 -2.66 1.84
CA THR A 49 -7.53 -2.92 2.08
C THR A 49 -7.23 -3.14 3.57
N GLU A 50 -7.78 -2.31 4.47
CA GLU A 50 -7.58 -2.49 5.92
C GLU A 50 -8.31 -3.73 6.47
N LEU A 51 -9.49 -4.06 5.95
CA LEU A 51 -10.25 -5.25 6.37
C LEU A 51 -9.50 -6.55 6.09
N ALA A 52 -8.69 -6.61 5.03
CA ALA A 52 -7.84 -7.76 4.75
C ALA A 52 -6.78 -8.00 5.84
N GLY A 53 -6.30 -6.93 6.50
CA GLY A 53 -5.31 -6.99 7.58
C GLY A 53 -5.89 -7.01 8.99
N LEU A 54 -7.19 -6.74 9.15
CA LEU A 54 -7.82 -6.54 10.45
C LEU A 54 -7.67 -7.75 11.40
N PRO A 55 -7.90 -9.02 10.99
CA PRO A 55 -7.74 -10.15 11.89
C PRO A 55 -6.32 -10.29 12.43
N LEU A 56 -5.31 -10.02 11.60
CA LEU A 56 -3.92 -10.02 12.02
C LEU A 56 -3.66 -8.93 13.07
N ALA A 57 -4.12 -7.69 12.83
CA ALA A 57 -3.96 -6.59 13.79
C ALA A 57 -4.64 -6.88 15.14
N VAL A 58 -5.81 -7.52 15.12
CA VAL A 58 -6.52 -7.96 16.34
C VAL A 58 -5.70 -9.03 17.08
N LEU A 59 -5.20 -10.05 16.39
CA LEU A 59 -4.38 -11.10 17.01
C LEU A 59 -3.06 -10.56 17.58
N LEU A 60 -2.42 -9.60 16.90
CA LEU A 60 -1.23 -8.93 17.42
C LEU A 60 -1.57 -8.07 18.64
N SER A 61 -2.75 -7.47 18.70
CA SER A 61 -3.23 -6.74 19.88
C SER A 61 -3.48 -7.66 21.07
N VAL A 62 -4.07 -8.83 20.85
CA VAL A 62 -4.22 -9.87 21.89
C VAL A 62 -2.85 -10.37 22.36
N SER A 63 -1.92 -10.60 21.43
CA SER A 63 -0.56 -11.04 21.74
C SER A 63 0.22 -9.99 22.52
N PHE A 64 -0.02 -8.70 22.25
CA PHE A 64 0.51 -7.59 23.06
C PHE A 64 0.02 -7.68 24.50
N VAL A 65 -1.28 -7.84 24.74
CA VAL A 65 -1.83 -7.96 26.10
C VAL A 65 -1.22 -9.16 26.83
N ARG A 66 -1.12 -10.31 26.15
CA ARG A 66 -0.48 -11.50 26.71
C ARG A 66 1.00 -11.28 27.04
N ALA A 67 1.73 -10.55 26.19
CA ALA A 67 3.12 -10.18 26.46
C ALA A 67 3.26 -9.27 27.69
N VAL A 68 2.33 -8.32 27.88
CA VAL A 68 2.28 -7.46 29.07
C VAL A 68 2.04 -8.30 30.33
N LEU A 69 1.07 -9.21 30.31
CA LEU A 69 0.78 -10.09 31.43
C LEU A 69 1.95 -11.03 31.78
N ALA A 70 2.73 -11.42 30.77
CA ALA A 70 3.94 -12.24 30.94
C ALA A 70 5.21 -11.42 31.24
N ALA A 71 5.12 -10.09 31.35
CA ALA A 71 6.25 -9.18 31.49
C ALA A 71 7.37 -9.37 30.43
N ASP A 72 7.00 -9.78 29.21
CA ASP A 72 7.94 -10.05 28.11
C ASP A 72 8.16 -8.79 27.26
N TRP A 73 9.04 -7.91 27.74
CA TRP A 73 9.31 -6.60 27.15
C TRP A 73 9.68 -6.63 25.67
N ILE A 74 10.39 -7.66 25.21
CA ILE A 74 10.76 -7.81 23.80
C ILE A 74 9.51 -8.02 22.95
N SER A 75 8.63 -8.92 23.38
CA SER A 75 7.34 -9.18 22.72
C SER A 75 6.40 -7.99 22.79
N ILE A 76 6.37 -7.27 23.92
CA ILE A 76 5.60 -6.02 24.07
C ILE A 76 6.00 -5.02 22.98
N LEU A 77 7.31 -4.75 22.82
CA LEU A 77 7.81 -3.81 21.80
C LEU A 77 7.48 -4.27 20.38
N LEU A 78 7.63 -5.57 20.10
CA LEU A 78 7.36 -6.17 18.79
C LEU A 78 5.87 -6.07 18.40
N PHE A 79 4.96 -6.34 19.34
CA PHE A 79 3.53 -6.30 19.10
C PHE A 79 2.93 -4.88 19.17
N LEU A 80 3.60 -3.93 19.83
CA LEU A 80 3.07 -2.58 20.06
C LEU A 80 2.65 -1.87 18.76
N TRP A 81 3.50 -1.92 17.73
CA TRP A 81 3.28 -1.15 16.50
C TRP A 81 2.15 -1.71 15.63
N TRP A 82 2.17 -3.02 15.35
CA TRP A 82 1.19 -3.67 14.47
C TRP A 82 -0.03 -4.25 15.19
N GLY A 83 -0.03 -4.29 16.52
CA GLY A 83 -1.21 -4.55 17.34
C GLY A 83 -1.90 -3.24 17.74
N PRO A 84 -1.74 -2.76 18.99
CA PRO A 84 -2.45 -1.57 19.48
C PRO A 84 -2.20 -0.30 18.66
N GLY A 85 -0.97 -0.11 18.15
CA GLY A 85 -0.62 1.04 17.30
C GLY A 85 -1.40 1.10 15.99
N PHE A 86 -1.65 -0.07 15.38
CA PHE A 86 -2.50 -0.17 14.19
C PHE A 86 -3.95 0.20 14.52
N VAL A 87 -4.49 -0.33 15.62
CA VAL A 87 -5.86 0.00 16.09
C VAL A 87 -5.99 1.50 16.38
N ALA A 88 -5.00 2.12 17.04
CA ALA A 88 -4.97 3.55 17.30
C ALA A 88 -4.93 4.38 16.00
N THR A 89 -4.18 3.93 15.01
CA THR A 89 -4.11 4.57 13.67
C THR A 89 -5.48 4.48 12.98
N LEU A 90 -6.13 3.31 13.01
CA LEU A 90 -7.46 3.11 12.44
C LEU A 90 -8.52 3.99 13.12
N VAL A 91 -8.53 4.06 14.47
CA VAL A 91 -9.44 4.93 15.23
C VAL A 91 -9.21 6.39 14.87
N THR A 92 -7.95 6.82 14.75
CA THR A 92 -7.60 8.20 14.35
C THR A 92 -8.13 8.51 12.94
N LEU A 93 -7.97 7.58 12.00
CA LEU A 93 -8.50 7.70 10.63
C LEU A 93 -10.03 7.79 10.61
N LEU A 94 -10.72 6.97 11.41
CA LEU A 94 -12.17 6.98 11.51
C LEU A 94 -12.68 8.31 12.09
N ILE A 95 -12.09 8.78 13.19
CA ILE A 95 -12.44 10.07 13.81
C ILE A 95 -12.20 11.22 12.82
N ALA A 96 -11.07 11.22 12.11
CA ALA A 96 -10.78 12.24 11.11
C ALA A 96 -11.80 12.23 9.97
N ARG A 97 -12.21 11.05 9.48
CA ARG A 97 -13.27 10.91 8.47
C ARG A 97 -14.62 11.41 8.97
N LEU A 98 -15.02 11.02 10.17
CA LEU A 98 -16.27 11.50 10.79
C LEU A 98 -16.28 13.03 10.91
N ARG A 99 -15.12 13.62 11.22
CA ARG A 99 -14.93 15.07 11.32
C ARG A 99 -14.62 15.76 9.99
N ARG A 100 -14.60 15.03 8.87
CA ARG A 100 -14.20 15.50 7.53
C ARG A 100 -12.85 16.25 7.52
N ARG A 101 -11.92 15.86 8.40
CA ARG A 101 -10.57 16.44 8.51
C ARG A 101 -9.56 15.56 7.78
N ARG A 102 -8.55 16.19 7.17
CA ARG A 102 -7.38 15.50 6.64
C ARG A 102 -6.33 15.35 7.74
N ILE A 103 -5.74 14.18 7.87
CA ILE A 103 -4.61 13.96 8.78
C ILE A 103 -3.32 14.27 8.01
N ASP A 104 -2.50 15.16 8.56
CA ASP A 104 -1.16 15.41 8.03
C ASP A 104 -0.16 14.40 8.65
N TRP A 105 0.08 13.31 7.94
CA TRP A 105 1.08 12.31 8.32
C TRP A 105 2.51 12.74 8.01
N HIS A 106 2.71 13.87 7.33
CA HIS A 106 4.02 14.30 6.87
C HIS A 106 5.08 14.37 7.98
N PRO A 107 4.82 14.94 9.18
CA PRO A 107 5.85 15.07 10.22
C PRO A 107 6.41 13.73 10.70
N VAL A 108 5.58 12.67 10.71
CA VAL A 108 5.92 11.35 11.24
C VAL A 108 6.18 10.32 10.13
N ARG A 109 6.23 10.75 8.86
CA ARG A 109 6.17 9.84 7.71
C ARG A 109 7.32 8.83 7.64
N TYR A 110 8.53 9.28 7.94
CA TYR A 110 9.70 8.41 7.93
C TYR A 110 9.68 7.46 9.11
N LEU A 111 9.32 7.94 10.31
CA LEU A 111 9.19 7.10 11.50
C LEU A 111 8.22 5.94 11.25
N ILE A 112 7.01 6.24 10.76
CA ILE A 112 6.01 5.21 10.44
C ILE A 112 6.55 4.21 9.40
N SER A 113 7.20 4.71 8.34
CA SER A 113 7.79 3.89 7.29
C SER A 113 8.87 2.94 7.82
N TYR A 114 9.73 3.43 8.71
CA TYR A 114 10.78 2.62 9.35
C TYR A 114 10.19 1.61 10.33
N LEU A 115 9.27 2.02 11.19
CA LEU A 115 8.59 1.13 12.13
C LEU A 115 7.92 -0.04 11.40
N CYS A 116 7.19 0.22 10.31
CA CYS A 116 6.57 -0.87 9.54
C CYS A 116 7.59 -1.86 8.95
N LYS A 117 8.73 -1.38 8.43
CA LYS A 117 9.75 -2.24 7.79
C LYS A 117 10.54 -3.04 8.83
N LEU A 118 11.00 -2.37 9.88
CA LEU A 118 11.79 -2.99 10.94
C LEU A 118 10.94 -3.97 11.74
N ASN A 119 9.67 -3.64 12.02
CA ASN A 119 8.78 -4.55 12.73
C ASN A 119 8.47 -5.80 11.90
N TYR A 120 8.26 -5.65 10.58
CA TYR A 120 8.15 -6.80 9.69
C TYR A 120 9.39 -7.70 9.76
N LEU A 121 10.58 -7.12 9.62
CA LEU A 121 11.83 -7.88 9.65
C LEU A 121 12.01 -8.61 10.99
N ALA A 122 11.71 -7.94 12.10
CA ALA A 122 11.76 -8.52 13.43
C ALA A 122 10.79 -9.72 13.55
N PHE A 123 9.56 -9.61 13.04
CA PHE A 123 8.63 -10.75 12.96
C PHE A 123 9.20 -11.90 12.14
N MET A 124 9.74 -11.63 10.95
CA MET A 124 10.31 -12.68 10.10
C MET A 124 11.45 -13.40 10.81
N VAL A 125 12.35 -12.67 11.48
CA VAL A 125 13.45 -13.26 12.27
C VAL A 125 12.91 -14.13 13.39
N VAL A 126 11.91 -13.65 14.15
CA VAL A 126 11.33 -14.39 15.27
C VAL A 126 10.62 -15.66 14.80
N PHE A 127 9.74 -15.57 13.81
CA PHE A 127 9.04 -16.76 13.29
C PHE A 127 9.97 -17.75 12.62
N PHE A 128 11.02 -17.28 11.93
CA PHE A 128 12.05 -18.16 11.40
C PHE A 128 12.81 -18.86 12.53
N ARG A 129 13.20 -18.12 13.58
CA ARG A 129 13.93 -18.64 14.75
C ARG A 129 13.16 -19.72 15.52
N PHE A 130 11.83 -19.62 15.53
CA PHE A 130 10.93 -20.58 16.19
C PHE A 130 10.31 -21.61 15.23
N ALA A 131 10.75 -21.66 13.97
CA ALA A 131 10.22 -22.58 12.95
C ALA A 131 8.70 -22.51 12.81
N MET A 132 8.17 -21.29 12.68
CA MET A 132 6.75 -20.96 12.53
C MET A 132 6.46 -20.50 11.08
N PRO A 133 6.51 -21.42 10.10
CA PRO A 133 6.38 -21.08 8.69
C PRO A 133 4.98 -20.58 8.33
N GLY A 134 3.94 -21.00 9.05
CA GLY A 134 2.57 -20.58 8.81
C GLY A 134 2.40 -19.07 8.91
N MET A 135 2.97 -18.44 9.94
CA MET A 135 2.94 -16.98 10.08
C MET A 135 3.79 -16.25 9.03
N ILE A 136 4.97 -16.78 8.67
CA ILE A 136 5.78 -16.19 7.59
C ILE A 136 4.97 -16.15 6.30
N PHE A 137 4.31 -17.27 5.97
CA PHE A 137 3.44 -17.36 4.80
C PHE A 137 2.23 -16.42 4.92
N ALA A 138 1.55 -16.39 6.07
CA ALA A 138 0.39 -15.52 6.33
C ALA A 138 0.71 -14.03 6.12
N PHE A 139 1.84 -13.54 6.65
CA PHE A 139 2.29 -12.17 6.41
C PHE A 139 2.55 -11.89 4.92
N SER A 140 3.15 -12.86 4.23
CA SER A 140 3.53 -12.74 2.83
C SER A 140 2.30 -12.68 1.92
N VAL A 141 1.32 -13.58 2.12
CA VAL A 141 0.07 -13.55 1.34
C VAL A 141 -0.73 -12.28 1.58
N TRP A 142 -0.80 -11.78 2.82
CA TRP A 142 -1.48 -10.52 3.12
C TRP A 142 -0.84 -9.34 2.38
N ILE A 143 0.48 -9.22 2.45
CA ILE A 143 1.22 -8.12 1.84
C ILE A 143 1.16 -8.20 0.30
N ILE A 144 1.32 -9.38 -0.28
CA ILE A 144 1.29 -9.54 -1.74
C ILE A 144 -0.13 -9.37 -2.29
N ASN A 145 -1.17 -9.81 -1.57
CA ASN A 145 -2.56 -9.55 -1.96
C ASN A 145 -2.86 -8.04 -2.04
N ASP A 146 -2.38 -7.24 -1.07
CA ASP A 146 -2.46 -5.77 -1.15
C ASP A 146 -1.75 -5.24 -2.40
N GLN A 147 -0.54 -5.73 -2.72
CA GLN A 147 0.20 -5.29 -3.92
C GLN A 147 -0.48 -5.70 -5.23
N TYR A 148 -1.04 -6.89 -5.27
CA TYR A 148 -1.83 -7.40 -6.38
C TYR A 148 -3.06 -6.50 -6.63
N GLU A 149 -3.81 -6.15 -5.58
CA GLU A 149 -4.94 -5.22 -5.69
C GLU A 149 -4.49 -3.89 -6.31
N LYS A 150 -3.41 -3.27 -5.80
CA LYS A 150 -2.94 -1.96 -6.28
C LYS A 150 -2.49 -1.99 -7.72
N ALA A 151 -1.77 -3.04 -8.11
CA ALA A 151 -1.26 -3.18 -9.45
C ALA A 151 -2.38 -3.12 -10.50
N PHE A 152 -3.46 -3.86 -10.25
CA PHE A 152 -4.55 -3.95 -11.21
C PHE A 152 -5.66 -2.93 -11.00
N MET A 153 -5.91 -2.43 -9.79
CA MET A 153 -7.00 -1.50 -9.51
C MET A 153 -6.57 -0.05 -9.73
N SER A 154 -5.46 0.38 -9.13
CA SER A 154 -5.00 1.78 -9.14
C SER A 154 -3.77 2.04 -10.02
N LEU A 155 -3.25 1.03 -10.73
CA LEU A 155 -2.03 1.13 -11.54
C LEU A 155 -0.83 1.65 -10.73
N ASP A 156 -0.76 1.27 -9.46
CA ASP A 156 0.30 1.69 -8.55
C ASP A 156 1.21 0.52 -8.19
N ALA A 157 2.51 0.68 -8.47
CA ALA A 157 3.56 -0.29 -8.12
C ALA A 157 4.05 -0.13 -6.68
N ASP A 158 3.36 0.61 -5.81
CA ASP A 158 3.81 1.14 -4.52
C ASP A 158 4.99 0.43 -3.84
N ARG A 159 4.79 -0.74 -3.22
CA ARG A 159 5.87 -1.40 -2.46
C ARG A 159 6.93 -2.02 -3.37
N THR A 160 6.62 -2.28 -4.63
CA THR A 160 7.58 -2.83 -5.60
C THR A 160 8.45 -1.75 -6.23
N ARG A 161 7.87 -0.58 -6.56
CA ARG A 161 8.62 0.62 -7.00
C ARG A 161 9.63 1.02 -5.93
N ARG A 162 9.21 1.02 -4.66
CA ARG A 162 10.09 1.40 -3.56
C ARG A 162 11.30 0.48 -3.35
N THR A 163 11.33 -0.73 -3.92
CA THR A 163 12.56 -1.57 -3.95
C THR A 163 13.73 -0.82 -4.59
N PHE A 164 13.44 0.14 -5.47
CA PHE A 164 14.43 0.99 -6.12
C PHE A 164 14.62 2.36 -5.43
N HIS A 165 13.81 2.69 -4.42
CA HIS A 165 13.83 4.01 -3.78
C HIS A 165 14.24 3.95 -2.30
N ASP A 166 14.12 2.81 -1.62
CA ASP A 166 14.50 2.62 -0.21
C ASP A 166 14.99 1.19 0.09
N PHE A 167 14.91 0.73 1.35
CA PHE A 167 15.36 -0.60 1.79
C PHE A 167 14.73 -1.75 0.98
N TRP A 168 15.55 -2.36 0.12
CA TRP A 168 15.14 -3.46 -0.76
C TRP A 168 14.89 -4.77 -0.01
N LEU A 169 15.59 -5.03 1.10
CA LEU A 169 15.58 -6.33 1.78
C LEU A 169 14.18 -6.75 2.28
N PRO A 170 13.42 -5.93 3.04
CA PRO A 170 12.05 -6.29 3.43
C PRO A 170 11.14 -6.59 2.24
N ARG A 171 11.43 -5.98 1.08
CA ARG A 171 10.57 -6.05 -0.11
C ARG A 171 10.78 -7.31 -0.93
N LEU A 172 11.98 -7.88 -0.92
CA LEU A 172 12.22 -9.21 -1.49
C LEU A 172 11.70 -10.32 -0.60
N LEU A 173 11.68 -10.11 0.72
CA LEU A 173 11.12 -11.06 1.67
C LEU A 173 9.60 -11.27 1.47
N TYR A 174 8.85 -10.23 1.08
CA TYR A 174 7.40 -10.37 0.84
C TYR A 174 7.05 -11.46 -0.19
N PRO A 175 7.54 -11.41 -1.45
CA PRO A 175 7.26 -12.46 -2.42
C PRO A 175 8.01 -13.75 -2.09
N ALA A 176 9.21 -13.70 -1.50
CA ALA A 176 9.96 -14.91 -1.14
C ALA A 176 9.20 -15.76 -0.11
N GLY A 177 8.51 -15.12 0.84
CA GLY A 177 7.71 -15.83 1.82
C GLY A 177 6.51 -16.57 1.25
N LEU A 178 6.07 -16.28 0.00
CA LEU A 178 5.07 -17.10 -0.71
C LEU A 178 5.60 -18.49 -1.06
N LEU A 179 6.92 -18.69 -1.07
CA LEU A 179 7.56 -19.96 -1.38
C LEU A 179 7.77 -20.85 -0.14
N VAL A 180 7.43 -20.36 1.06
CA VAL A 180 7.58 -21.11 2.32
C VAL A 180 6.99 -22.54 2.26
N PRO A 181 5.78 -22.77 1.71
CA PRO A 181 5.20 -24.12 1.63
C PRO A 181 6.03 -25.14 0.82
N TYR A 182 6.95 -24.69 -0.05
CA TYR A 182 7.88 -25.58 -0.77
C TYR A 182 8.94 -26.16 0.16
N PHE A 183 9.38 -25.40 1.17
CA PHE A 183 10.49 -25.76 2.06
C PHE A 183 10.03 -26.37 3.39
N TYR A 184 8.77 -26.22 3.77
CA TYR A 184 8.23 -26.71 5.04
C TYR A 184 7.17 -27.80 4.84
N PRO A 185 7.57 -29.08 4.75
CA PRO A 185 6.67 -30.18 4.42
C PRO A 185 5.60 -30.47 5.49
N ARG A 186 5.79 -29.97 6.71
CA ARG A 186 4.91 -30.23 7.87
C ARG A 186 3.80 -29.18 8.07
N MET A 187 3.61 -28.24 7.15
CA MET A 187 2.51 -27.27 7.24
C MET A 187 1.15 -27.97 7.10
N SER A 188 0.20 -27.66 7.99
CA SER A 188 -1.09 -28.36 8.09
C SER A 188 -1.90 -28.39 6.79
N TYR A 189 -1.85 -27.33 5.99
CA TYR A 189 -2.58 -27.19 4.73
C TYR A 189 -1.64 -26.98 3.53
N ARG A 190 -0.45 -27.59 3.58
CA ARG A 190 0.65 -27.36 2.64
C ARG A 190 0.24 -27.30 1.17
N TRP A 191 -0.58 -28.25 0.69
CA TRP A 191 -0.96 -28.29 -0.73
C TRP A 191 -1.83 -27.11 -1.15
N PHE A 192 -2.75 -26.70 -0.29
CA PHE A 192 -3.53 -25.48 -0.50
C PHE A 192 -2.62 -24.26 -0.48
N ASP A 193 -1.73 -24.15 0.52
CA ASP A 193 -0.80 -23.03 0.67
C ASP A 193 0.17 -22.93 -0.52
N LEU A 194 0.68 -24.06 -1.01
CA LEU A 194 1.51 -24.15 -2.22
C LEU A 194 0.79 -23.59 -3.44
N LEU A 195 -0.43 -24.08 -3.71
CA LEU A 195 -1.23 -23.65 -4.85
C LEU A 195 -1.55 -22.15 -4.74
N TYR A 196 -2.02 -21.73 -3.57
CA TYR A 196 -2.40 -20.34 -3.33
C TYR A 196 -1.19 -19.40 -3.46
N GLY A 197 -0.06 -19.73 -2.83
CA GLY A 197 1.18 -18.97 -2.94
C GLY A 197 1.67 -18.85 -4.37
N THR A 198 1.62 -19.93 -5.15
CA THR A 198 2.00 -19.94 -6.57
C THR A 198 1.09 -19.07 -7.41
N VAL A 199 -0.23 -19.22 -7.27
CA VAL A 199 -1.22 -18.41 -8.00
C VAL A 199 -1.04 -16.94 -7.67
N LEU A 200 -0.90 -16.60 -6.39
CA LEU A 200 -0.74 -15.21 -5.95
C LEU A 200 0.58 -14.60 -6.45
N LEU A 201 1.67 -15.39 -6.51
CA LEU A 201 2.93 -14.96 -7.10
C LEU A 201 2.78 -14.66 -8.60
N VAL A 202 2.12 -15.54 -9.36
CA VAL A 202 1.84 -15.33 -10.80
C VAL A 202 0.99 -14.08 -11.02
N LEU A 203 -0.07 -13.89 -10.21
CA LEU A 203 -0.92 -12.71 -10.25
C LEU A 203 -0.13 -11.43 -9.95
N TRP A 204 0.72 -11.45 -8.94
CA TRP A 204 1.56 -10.31 -8.60
C TRP A 204 2.54 -9.95 -9.72
N VAL A 205 3.29 -10.92 -10.26
CA VAL A 205 4.21 -10.71 -11.40
C VAL A 205 3.45 -10.17 -12.61
N SER A 206 2.28 -10.72 -12.91
CA SER A 206 1.40 -10.23 -13.98
C SER A 206 0.97 -8.78 -13.75
N GLY A 207 0.69 -8.40 -12.50
CA GLY A 207 0.40 -7.03 -12.10
C GLY A 207 1.56 -6.07 -12.35
N LEU A 208 2.79 -6.47 -12.02
CA LEU A 208 3.98 -5.67 -12.32
C LEU A 208 4.18 -5.47 -13.82
N ALA A 209 4.04 -6.55 -14.60
CA ALA A 209 4.12 -6.49 -16.06
C ALA A 209 3.03 -5.57 -16.63
N TYR A 210 1.81 -5.63 -16.09
CA TYR A 210 0.69 -4.76 -16.47
C TYR A 210 1.00 -3.28 -16.21
N ILE A 211 1.49 -2.93 -15.02
CA ILE A 211 1.86 -1.54 -14.68
C ILE A 211 3.02 -1.05 -15.57
N ARG A 212 4.03 -1.90 -15.81
CA ARG A 212 5.16 -1.58 -16.70
C ARG A 212 4.68 -1.30 -18.12
N LYS A 213 3.81 -2.14 -18.67
CA LYS A 213 3.21 -1.95 -20.00
C LYS A 213 2.42 -0.64 -20.10
N LYS A 214 1.86 -0.17 -18.98
CA LYS A 214 1.15 1.13 -18.90
C LYS A 214 2.08 2.33 -18.63
N GLY A 215 3.40 2.12 -18.53
CA GLY A 215 4.37 3.19 -18.27
C GLY A 215 4.21 3.84 -16.89
N ARG A 216 3.56 3.15 -15.93
CA ARG A 216 3.24 3.72 -14.60
C ARG A 216 4.14 3.21 -13.49
N PHE A 217 5.11 2.34 -13.80
CA PHE A 217 5.91 1.66 -12.77
C PHE A 217 6.68 2.63 -11.88
N PHE A 218 7.34 3.64 -12.46
CA PHE A 218 8.08 4.68 -11.74
C PHE A 218 7.29 5.97 -11.53
N ALA A 219 6.01 6.02 -11.94
CA ALA A 219 5.19 7.19 -11.71
C ALA A 219 4.91 7.34 -10.20
N LEU A 220 5.11 8.53 -9.66
CA LEU A 220 4.79 8.83 -8.27
C LEU A 220 3.26 8.80 -8.07
N PRO A 221 2.78 8.31 -6.90
CA PRO A 221 1.37 8.28 -6.60
C PRO A 221 0.83 9.71 -6.53
N ARG A 222 -0.46 9.89 -6.87
CA ARG A 222 -1.13 11.20 -6.87
C ARG A 222 -1.98 11.47 -5.62
N ASP A 223 -2.27 10.43 -4.84
CA ASP A 223 -3.14 10.52 -3.66
C ASP A 223 -2.35 10.52 -2.33
N PRO A 224 -2.31 11.66 -1.60
CA PRO A 224 -1.65 11.79 -0.29
C PRO A 224 -2.45 11.20 0.87
N THR A 225 -3.71 10.80 0.66
CA THR A 225 -4.59 10.35 1.75
C THR A 225 -4.27 8.94 2.22
N LEU A 226 -3.52 8.19 1.43
CA LEU A 226 -3.10 6.84 1.76
C LEU A 226 -1.84 6.89 2.63
N LEU A 227 -1.96 6.31 3.83
CA LEU A 227 -0.88 6.22 4.82
C LEU A 227 0.42 5.73 4.15
N ARG A 228 0.34 4.69 3.31
CA ARG A 228 1.50 4.19 2.57
C ARG A 228 2.21 5.27 1.75
N ASN A 229 1.51 6.16 1.04
CA ASN A 229 2.10 7.12 0.10
C ASN A 229 2.71 8.36 0.77
N MET A 230 2.60 8.48 2.09
CA MET A 230 3.08 9.61 2.89
C MET A 230 4.51 10.07 2.55
N ILE A 231 5.39 9.15 2.15
CA ILE A 231 6.80 9.44 1.89
C ILE A 231 7.03 10.29 0.64
N TYR A 232 6.05 10.32 -0.28
CA TYR A 232 6.17 10.99 -1.58
C TYR A 232 5.55 12.38 -1.62
N PHE A 233 4.80 12.78 -0.60
CA PHE A 233 4.09 14.05 -0.61
C PHE A 233 4.74 15.08 0.30
N PRO A 234 4.79 16.36 -0.11
CA PRO A 234 5.15 17.46 0.78
C PRO A 234 4.04 17.73 1.81
N ARG A 235 4.37 18.47 2.88
CA ARG A 235 3.45 18.86 3.96
C ARG A 235 2.14 19.42 3.39
N LEU A 236 0.99 18.90 3.84
CA LEU A 236 -0.31 19.42 3.43
C LEU A 236 -0.41 20.89 3.88
N ARG A 237 -0.56 21.84 2.95
CA ARG A 237 -0.90 23.22 3.33
C ARG A 237 -2.27 23.19 4.04
N VAL A 238 -2.30 23.68 5.27
CA VAL A 238 -3.52 23.81 6.07
C VAL A 238 -4.48 24.69 5.26
N GLN A 239 -5.62 24.12 4.84
CA GLN A 239 -6.72 24.91 4.29
C GLN A 239 -7.22 25.82 5.41
N GLY A 240 -6.83 27.09 5.36
CA GLY A 240 -7.07 28.09 6.41
C GLY A 240 -5.99 29.15 6.54
N ALA A 241 -4.79 28.96 6.00
CA ALA A 241 -3.88 30.08 5.79
C ALA A 241 -4.37 30.90 4.59
N PRO A 242 -4.55 32.23 4.70
CA PRO A 242 -4.79 33.06 3.52
C PRO A 242 -3.70 32.72 2.51
N ALA A 243 -4.09 32.52 1.25
CA ALA A 243 -3.12 32.41 0.18
C ALA A 243 -2.22 33.64 0.31
N ALA A 244 -0.95 33.42 0.65
CA ALA A 244 0.05 34.47 0.50
C ALA A 244 -0.11 34.94 -0.94
N GLU A 245 -0.51 36.20 -1.10
CA GLU A 245 -0.71 36.81 -2.40
C GLU A 245 0.51 36.44 -3.23
N SER A 246 0.25 35.68 -4.29
CA SER A 246 1.26 35.47 -5.31
C SER A 246 1.76 36.87 -5.68
N PRO A 247 3.06 37.17 -5.62
CA PRO A 247 3.55 38.48 -6.02
C PRO A 247 2.99 38.72 -7.41
N GLN A 248 2.14 39.75 -7.52
CA GLN A 248 1.56 40.10 -8.79
C GLN A 248 2.71 40.26 -9.78
N PRO A 249 2.58 39.72 -11.01
CA PRO A 249 3.57 40.02 -12.03
C PRO A 249 3.62 41.54 -12.13
N VAL A 250 4.80 42.10 -11.88
CA VAL A 250 5.06 43.51 -12.12
C VAL A 250 4.74 43.74 -13.58
N VAL A 251 3.59 44.38 -13.83
CA VAL A 251 3.20 44.90 -15.13
C VAL A 251 4.29 45.91 -15.49
N GLN A 252 5.25 45.50 -16.31
CA GLN A 252 6.15 46.44 -16.96
C GLN A 252 5.28 47.33 -17.83
N ALA A 253 5.14 48.59 -17.39
CA ALA A 253 4.50 49.65 -18.14
C ALA A 253 5.16 49.74 -19.53
N GLY A 254 4.31 49.74 -20.56
CA GLY A 254 4.73 49.78 -21.95
C GLY A 254 5.51 51.06 -22.29
N LEU A 255 6.47 50.90 -23.20
CA LEU A 255 6.97 52.00 -24.01
C LEU A 255 6.11 52.09 -25.28
N PRO A 256 5.67 53.30 -25.68
CA PRO A 256 4.85 53.50 -26.87
C PRO A 256 5.72 53.68 -28.12
N GLY A 257 5.20 53.20 -29.25
CA GLY A 257 5.62 53.62 -30.59
C GLY A 257 6.25 52.52 -31.42
N GLU A 258 5.51 51.98 -32.39
CA GLU A 258 5.57 52.49 -33.77
C GLU A 258 4.54 51.78 -34.65
N SER A 259 3.71 52.62 -35.26
CA SER A 259 2.72 52.28 -36.28
C SER A 259 3.29 52.58 -37.66
N SER A 260 3.23 51.61 -38.57
CA SER A 260 3.07 51.74 -40.04
C SER A 260 3.48 50.38 -40.62
N GLY A 261 2.71 49.68 -41.43
CA GLY A 261 1.76 50.04 -42.48
C GLY A 261 1.53 48.77 -43.34
N PRO A 262 0.72 48.83 -44.39
CA PRO A 262 -0.23 47.77 -44.74
C PRO A 262 0.13 46.98 -45.99
N GLY A 263 -0.51 45.83 -46.20
CA GLY A 263 -0.64 45.24 -47.53
C GLY A 263 -0.80 43.73 -47.52
N GLY A 264 -1.92 43.23 -48.04
CA GLY A 264 -2.06 41.79 -48.28
C GLY A 264 -3.51 41.33 -48.38
N ASP A 265 -4.19 41.83 -49.41
CA ASP A 265 -5.54 41.49 -49.82
C ASP A 265 -5.66 40.02 -50.30
N ARG A 266 -6.83 39.42 -50.04
CA ARG A 266 -7.54 38.37 -50.82
C ARG A 266 -6.92 36.96 -50.97
N HIS A 267 -7.69 35.93 -50.62
CA HIS A 267 -8.69 35.37 -51.54
C HIS A 267 -9.59 34.32 -50.85
N ASP A 268 -10.89 34.52 -51.02
CA ASP A 268 -11.93 33.49 -50.94
C ASP A 268 -11.66 32.35 -51.94
N GLU A 269 -11.90 31.10 -51.54
CA GLU A 269 -12.52 30.14 -52.45
C GLU A 269 -13.34 29.08 -51.69
N ARG A 270 -14.65 29.09 -51.97
CA ARG A 270 -15.60 28.02 -51.68
C ARG A 270 -15.54 26.99 -52.81
N ALA A 271 -15.61 25.70 -52.50
CA ALA A 271 -16.37 24.66 -53.23
C ALA A 271 -16.04 23.28 -52.61
N HIS A 272 -16.99 22.53 -52.03
CA HIS A 272 -18.01 21.67 -52.64
C HIS A 272 -17.54 20.23 -52.96
N VAL A 273 -18.33 19.27 -52.43
CA VAL A 273 -18.66 17.93 -52.95
C VAL A 273 -17.66 16.79 -52.68
N GLY A 274 -18.22 15.73 -52.08
CA GLY A 274 -17.61 14.43 -51.80
C GLY A 274 -18.40 13.70 -50.71
#